data_AF-A0A5S4U6J1-F1
#
_entry.id   AF-A0A5S4U6J1-F1
#
_cell.length_a   1.000
_cell.length_b   1.000
_cell.length_c   1.000
_cell.angle_alpha   90.00
_cell.angle_beta   90.00
_cell.angle_gamma   90.00
#
_symmetry.space_group_name_H-M   'P 1'
#
loop_
_entity.id
_entity.type
_entity.pdbx_description
1 polymer ?
#
loop_
_entity_poly.entity_id
_entity_poly.type
_entity_poly.pdbx_seq_one_letter_code
_entity_poly.pdbx_strand_id
1 'polypeptide(L)'
;MAYKKAQFISYQLNTFTDYYNSSKDYGYLGNDKSETDINYRINIMKDCIAKSQASLTLDNTDETLKIFMAPEFYFRGNQGAYPVEKISIIMSKMREMTKDKKFKDWLFVFGTAIGYLKHDDGSYEIFNVALVQKGGYADATKDNSVIVYKEYISHIDFLRLSNAHINWKKPLNRIGVVGENNNTQKLTPVSGSRDVNSQQINPVGAGKELSKSGLGGQGIFTIDNVTFGLEICLDHLNGRLHDSPPAAGQYIPQIHLITSAGASIIEENVITTKGGLVFNVDGYATTDINRNIGDYKKPSLQHDCSPKPYRILDAINIDLTTIAKSWKDYFTEQGNILIFEPLVIPPSEKA
;
A
#
# COMPACT_ATOMS: atom_id res chain seq x y z
N MET A 1 -25.33 -4.73 1.99
CA MET A 1 -25.22 -4.64 3.47
C MET A 1 -24.27 -3.51 3.80
N ALA A 2 -24.51 -2.76 4.87
CA ALA A 2 -23.57 -1.74 5.32
C ALA A 2 -22.77 -2.31 6.48
N TYR A 3 -21.44 -2.39 6.34
CA TYR A 3 -20.57 -2.80 7.43
C TYR A 3 -20.67 -1.78 8.57
N LYS A 4 -20.80 -2.27 9.81
CA LYS A 4 -20.82 -1.45 11.02
C LYS A 4 -19.45 -1.38 11.69
N LYS A 5 -18.60 -2.37 11.43
CA LYS A 5 -17.25 -2.46 12.00
C LYS A 5 -16.22 -2.78 10.92
N ALA A 6 -14.99 -2.33 11.16
CA ALA A 6 -13.80 -2.77 10.45
C ALA A 6 -12.89 -3.52 11.43
N GLN A 7 -12.40 -4.68 11.04
CA GLN A 7 -11.36 -5.40 11.75
C GLN A 7 -10.08 -5.36 10.92
N PHE A 8 -9.06 -4.67 11.43
CA PHE A 8 -7.79 -4.52 10.75
C PHE A 8 -6.90 -5.74 10.98
N ILE A 9 -6.15 -6.10 9.95
CA ILE A 9 -5.18 -7.18 9.94
C ILE A 9 -3.93 -6.65 9.23
N SER A 10 -2.83 -6.46 9.94
CA SER A 10 -1.58 -6.03 9.31
C SER A 10 -0.66 -7.21 9.10
N TYR A 11 -0.05 -7.31 7.92
CA TYR A 11 1.18 -8.05 7.75
C TYR A 11 2.37 -7.10 7.99
N GLN A 12 3.03 -7.24 9.13
CA GLN A 12 4.25 -6.49 9.46
C GLN A 12 5.45 -7.24 8.90
N LEU A 13 6.22 -6.55 8.08
CA LEU A 13 7.40 -7.10 7.44
C LEU A 13 8.32 -5.96 7.06
N ASN A 14 9.60 -6.08 7.41
CA ASN A 14 10.60 -5.12 6.97
C ASN A 14 10.80 -5.22 5.45
N THR A 15 10.24 -4.25 4.73
CA THR A 15 10.41 -4.04 3.28
C THR A 15 11.29 -2.84 2.99
N PHE A 16 11.75 -2.14 4.03
CA PHE A 16 12.60 -0.98 3.93
C PHE A 16 14.02 -1.34 3.53
N THR A 17 14.48 -0.73 2.45
CA THR A 17 15.90 -0.59 2.17
C THR A 17 16.11 0.60 1.26
N ASP A 18 17.23 1.26 1.43
CA ASP A 18 17.69 2.34 0.57
C ASP A 18 19.12 2.11 0.03
N TYR A 19 19.75 0.99 0.40
CA TYR A 19 21.11 0.65 0.01
C TYR A 19 21.19 -0.59 -0.87
N TYR A 20 21.79 -0.40 -2.04
CA TYR A 20 22.29 -1.47 -2.89
C TYR A 20 23.72 -1.81 -2.45
N ASN A 21 23.97 -3.03 -1.98
CA ASN A 21 25.32 -3.45 -1.61
C ASN A 21 26.09 -3.95 -2.85
N SER A 22 26.89 -3.08 -3.47
CA SER A 22 27.71 -3.43 -4.62
C SER A 22 28.94 -4.29 -4.30
N SER A 23 29.23 -4.58 -3.02
CA SER A 23 30.42 -5.36 -2.63
C SER A 23 30.18 -6.87 -2.61
N LYS A 24 28.96 -7.31 -2.94
CA LYS A 24 28.61 -8.68 -3.24
C LYS A 24 27.91 -8.64 -4.60
N ASP A 25 28.18 -9.59 -5.47
CA ASP A 25 27.56 -9.74 -6.81
C ASP A 25 26.04 -10.02 -6.77
N TYR A 26 25.30 -9.49 -5.80
CA TYR A 26 23.88 -9.71 -5.58
C TYR A 26 23.18 -8.35 -5.37
N GLY A 27 22.15 -8.09 -6.17
CA GLY A 27 21.29 -6.91 -6.03
C GLY A 27 20.46 -6.91 -4.74
N TYR A 28 19.34 -6.18 -4.71
CA TYR A 28 18.38 -6.30 -3.62
C TYR A 28 17.82 -7.73 -3.54
N LEU A 29 17.14 -8.06 -2.45
CA LEU A 29 16.52 -9.38 -2.28
C LEU A 29 15.47 -9.62 -3.38
N GLY A 30 15.64 -10.70 -4.12
CA GLY A 30 14.66 -11.25 -5.03
C GLY A 30 15.28 -12.16 -6.09
N ASN A 31 14.42 -12.81 -6.87
CA ASN A 31 14.82 -13.62 -8.01
C ASN A 31 15.10 -12.76 -9.26
N ASP A 32 16.14 -13.11 -10.02
CA ASP A 32 16.47 -12.43 -11.29
C ASP A 32 15.35 -12.50 -12.33
N LYS A 33 14.49 -13.53 -12.23
CA LYS A 33 13.29 -13.64 -13.07
C LYS A 33 12.12 -13.02 -12.33
N SER A 34 11.68 -11.85 -12.79
CA SER A 34 10.58 -11.08 -12.18
C SER A 34 9.32 -11.91 -11.92
N GLU A 35 8.93 -12.78 -12.85
CA GLU A 35 7.74 -13.63 -12.66
C GLU A 35 7.93 -14.69 -11.56
N THR A 36 9.12 -15.28 -11.46
CA THR A 36 9.45 -16.20 -10.38
C THR A 36 9.43 -15.47 -9.04
N ASP A 37 10.00 -14.27 -8.98
CA ASP A 37 10.00 -13.43 -7.78
C ASP A 37 8.58 -13.07 -7.32
N ILE A 38 7.78 -12.55 -8.24
CA ILE A 38 6.37 -12.19 -7.99
C ILE A 38 5.58 -13.40 -7.49
N ASN A 39 5.71 -14.56 -8.14
CA ASN A 39 4.97 -15.77 -7.75
C ASN A 39 5.35 -16.24 -6.34
N TYR A 40 6.61 -16.10 -5.97
CA TYR A 40 7.08 -16.47 -4.65
C TYR A 40 6.51 -15.55 -3.58
N ARG A 41 6.59 -14.23 -3.78
CA ARG A 41 5.99 -13.22 -2.91
C ARG A 41 4.47 -13.41 -2.79
N ILE A 42 3.80 -13.75 -3.88
CA ILE A 42 2.37 -14.12 -3.88
C ILE A 42 2.10 -15.33 -2.98
N ASN A 43 2.91 -16.39 -3.06
CA ASN A 43 2.70 -17.58 -2.24
C ASN A 43 2.86 -17.27 -0.74
N ILE A 44 3.84 -16.44 -0.39
CA ILE A 44 4.00 -15.95 0.99
C ILE A 44 2.74 -15.17 1.42
N MET A 45 2.26 -14.25 0.58
CA MET A 45 1.07 -13.49 0.94
C MET A 45 -0.19 -14.37 1.05
N LYS A 46 -0.35 -15.37 0.18
CA LYS A 46 -1.44 -16.35 0.26
C LYS A 46 -1.39 -17.12 1.59
N ASP A 47 -0.22 -17.54 2.05
CA ASP A 47 -0.06 -18.19 3.37
C ASP A 47 -0.43 -17.23 4.51
N CYS A 48 0.02 -15.98 4.45
CA CYS A 48 -0.32 -14.96 5.45
C CYS A 48 -1.84 -14.74 5.55
N ILE A 49 -2.52 -14.63 4.40
CA ILE A 49 -3.98 -14.50 4.34
C ILE A 49 -4.66 -15.77 4.90
N ALA A 50 -4.15 -16.96 4.58
CA ALA A 50 -4.71 -18.21 5.08
C ALA A 50 -4.58 -18.33 6.61
N LYS A 51 -3.41 -17.98 7.16
CA LYS A 51 -3.17 -17.93 8.61
C LYS A 51 -4.05 -16.90 9.31
N SER A 52 -4.20 -15.72 8.71
CA SER A 52 -5.12 -14.70 9.21
C SER A 52 -6.55 -15.24 9.29
N GLN A 53 -7.03 -15.85 8.20
CA GLN A 53 -8.38 -16.40 8.09
C GLN A 53 -8.66 -17.53 9.08
N ALA A 54 -7.62 -18.27 9.49
CA ALA A 54 -7.72 -19.33 10.48
C ALA A 54 -7.72 -18.84 11.93
N SER A 55 -7.44 -17.55 12.20
CA SER A 55 -7.45 -17.03 13.57
C SER A 55 -8.85 -17.07 14.19
N LEU A 56 -8.90 -17.54 15.43
CA LEU A 56 -10.13 -17.60 16.24
C LEU A 56 -10.57 -16.22 16.75
N THR A 57 -9.75 -15.19 16.56
CA THR A 57 -10.02 -13.82 17.03
C THR A 57 -10.72 -12.94 15.97
N LEU A 58 -10.96 -13.49 14.78
CA LEU A 58 -11.71 -12.80 13.73
C LEU A 58 -13.20 -12.70 14.09
N ASP A 59 -13.76 -11.49 13.96
CA ASP A 59 -15.20 -11.27 14.03
C ASP A 59 -15.82 -11.69 12.69
N ASN A 60 -16.31 -12.92 12.62
CA ASN A 60 -16.89 -13.52 11.43
C ASN A 60 -18.35 -13.11 11.15
N THR A 61 -18.88 -12.10 11.85
CA THR A 61 -20.18 -11.51 11.49
C THR A 61 -20.12 -10.86 10.11
N ASP A 62 -21.25 -10.84 9.41
CA ASP A 62 -21.43 -10.15 8.12
C ASP A 62 -21.52 -8.62 8.28
N GLU A 63 -21.60 -8.11 9.51
CA GLU A 63 -21.51 -6.69 9.84
C GLU A 63 -20.06 -6.17 9.94
N THR A 64 -19.07 -7.06 9.89
CA THR A 64 -17.65 -6.70 10.06
C THR A 64 -16.84 -6.91 8.79
N LEU A 65 -16.30 -5.82 8.25
CA LEU A 65 -15.33 -5.81 7.16
C LEU A 65 -13.93 -6.13 7.70
N LYS A 66 -13.32 -7.22 7.25
CA LYS A 66 -11.92 -7.54 7.54
C LYS A 66 -11.03 -6.79 6.55
N ILE A 67 -10.00 -6.09 6.99
CA ILE A 67 -9.08 -5.35 6.12
C ILE A 67 -7.68 -5.90 6.33
N PHE A 68 -7.21 -6.71 5.39
CA PHE A 68 -5.83 -7.20 5.36
C PHE A 68 -4.95 -6.21 4.60
N MET A 69 -3.86 -5.75 5.21
CA MET A 69 -2.93 -4.81 4.58
C MET A 69 -1.48 -5.22 4.79
N ALA A 70 -0.70 -5.20 3.71
CA ALA A 70 0.76 -5.34 3.70
C ALA A 70 1.43 -3.97 3.47
N PRO A 71 2.73 -3.82 3.77
CA PRO A 71 3.44 -2.55 3.70
C PRO A 71 3.81 -2.16 2.27
N GLU A 72 4.31 -0.95 2.12
CA GLU A 72 4.91 -0.48 0.88
C GLU A 72 6.09 -1.37 0.47
N PHE A 73 6.40 -1.45 -0.82
CA PHE A 73 7.54 -2.18 -1.37
C PHE A 73 7.49 -3.70 -1.22
N TYR A 74 6.35 -4.25 -0.82
CA TYR A 74 6.19 -5.71 -0.71
C TYR A 74 6.59 -6.43 -2.01
N PHE A 75 6.15 -5.90 -3.15
CA PHE A 75 6.54 -6.35 -4.49
C PHE A 75 7.61 -5.42 -5.07
N ARG A 76 8.83 -5.54 -4.54
CA ARG A 76 10.04 -4.90 -5.07
C ARG A 76 11.01 -5.99 -5.54
N GLY A 77 11.36 -5.98 -6.82
CA GLY A 77 12.30 -6.94 -7.40
C GLY A 77 13.76 -6.65 -7.02
N ASN A 78 14.65 -7.61 -7.25
CA ASN A 78 16.09 -7.47 -6.93
C ASN A 78 16.81 -6.35 -7.70
N GLN A 79 16.23 -5.89 -8.82
CA GLN A 79 16.63 -4.72 -9.59
C GLN A 79 15.81 -3.47 -9.24
N GLY A 80 15.19 -3.41 -8.06
CA GLY A 80 14.45 -2.25 -7.56
C GLY A 80 13.02 -2.11 -8.08
N ALA A 81 12.71 -2.65 -9.26
CA ALA A 81 11.36 -2.66 -9.83
C ALA A 81 11.20 -3.79 -10.85
N TYR A 82 9.95 -4.10 -11.20
CA TYR A 82 9.63 -5.03 -12.29
C TYR A 82 9.22 -4.29 -13.57
N PRO A 83 9.34 -4.90 -14.75
CA PRO A 83 8.64 -4.40 -15.92
C PRO A 83 7.13 -4.30 -15.63
N VAL A 84 6.49 -3.20 -16.03
CA VAL A 84 5.08 -2.91 -15.69
C VAL A 84 4.11 -4.01 -16.12
N GLU A 85 4.37 -4.67 -17.26
CA GLU A 85 3.57 -5.79 -17.75
C GLU A 85 3.60 -6.99 -16.80
N LYS A 86 4.66 -7.16 -16.01
CA LYS A 86 4.76 -8.24 -15.02
C LYS A 86 3.96 -7.96 -13.76
N ILE A 87 3.76 -6.70 -13.38
CA ILE A 87 2.98 -6.33 -12.19
C ILE A 87 1.49 -6.61 -12.39
N SER A 88 1.00 -6.48 -13.63
CA SER A 88 -0.40 -6.72 -13.99
C SER A 88 -0.92 -8.10 -13.56
N ILE A 89 -0.04 -9.11 -13.45
CA ILE A 89 -0.43 -10.47 -13.09
C ILE A 89 -0.75 -10.63 -11.60
N ILE A 90 -0.27 -9.72 -10.74
CA ILE A 90 -0.34 -9.87 -9.27
C ILE A 90 -1.79 -9.94 -8.82
N MET A 91 -2.62 -8.97 -9.21
CA MET A 91 -4.03 -8.95 -8.82
C MET A 91 -4.78 -10.18 -9.33
N SER A 92 -4.53 -10.61 -10.57
CA SER A 92 -5.15 -11.82 -11.13
C SER A 92 -4.78 -13.08 -10.33
N LYS A 93 -3.52 -13.25 -9.95
CA LYS A 93 -3.07 -14.41 -9.17
C LYS A 93 -3.54 -14.38 -7.72
N MET A 94 -3.67 -13.19 -7.12
CA MET A 94 -4.26 -13.03 -5.79
C MET A 94 -5.79 -13.28 -5.82
N ARG A 95 -6.47 -12.94 -6.93
CA ARG A 95 -7.89 -13.22 -7.18
C ARG A 95 -8.23 -14.70 -7.15
N GLU A 96 -7.36 -15.56 -7.65
CA GLU A 96 -7.57 -17.02 -7.62
C GLU A 96 -7.88 -17.56 -6.22
N MET A 97 -7.23 -17.02 -5.18
CA MET A 97 -7.46 -17.39 -3.79
C MET A 97 -8.61 -16.58 -3.17
N THR A 98 -8.60 -15.27 -3.37
CA THR A 98 -9.50 -14.35 -2.67
C THR A 98 -10.91 -14.30 -3.26
N LYS A 99 -11.17 -14.96 -4.40
CA LYS A 99 -12.52 -15.13 -4.96
C LYS A 99 -13.43 -16.05 -4.15
N ASP A 100 -12.88 -16.85 -3.24
CA ASP A 100 -13.67 -17.74 -2.39
C ASP A 100 -14.69 -16.95 -1.55
N LYS A 101 -15.90 -17.48 -1.43
CA LYS A 101 -17.01 -16.89 -0.66
C LYS A 101 -16.64 -16.61 0.80
N LYS A 102 -15.69 -17.37 1.39
CA LYS A 102 -15.21 -17.11 2.75
C LYS A 102 -14.55 -15.73 2.90
N PHE A 103 -14.11 -15.13 1.80
CA PHE A 103 -13.53 -13.80 1.75
C PHE A 103 -14.52 -12.70 1.33
N LYS A 104 -15.82 -13.00 1.22
CA LYS A 104 -16.84 -12.00 0.82
C LYS A 104 -16.84 -10.75 1.69
N ASP A 105 -16.43 -10.86 2.95
CA ASP A 105 -16.36 -9.75 3.92
C ASP A 105 -14.93 -9.25 4.16
N TRP A 106 -14.03 -9.48 3.20
CA TRP A 106 -12.63 -9.02 3.26
C TRP A 106 -12.32 -7.97 2.19
N LEU A 107 -11.55 -6.96 2.57
CA LEU A 107 -10.82 -6.06 1.68
C LEU A 107 -9.33 -6.36 1.83
N PHE A 108 -8.63 -6.50 0.70
CA PHE A 108 -7.20 -6.74 0.67
C PHE A 108 -6.49 -5.54 0.07
N VAL A 109 -5.46 -5.06 0.77
CA VAL A 109 -4.45 -4.14 0.27
C VAL A 109 -3.14 -4.90 0.28
N PHE A 110 -2.69 -5.39 -0.88
CA PHE A 110 -1.54 -6.30 -0.96
C PHE A 110 -0.18 -5.61 -0.80
N GLY A 111 -0.15 -4.43 -0.16
CA GLY A 111 0.99 -3.53 -0.16
C GLY A 111 1.15 -2.86 -1.50
N THR A 112 2.39 -2.50 -1.84
CA THR A 112 2.70 -1.89 -3.13
C THR A 112 3.64 -2.71 -4.01
N ALA A 113 3.55 -2.46 -5.31
CA ALA A 113 4.45 -2.98 -6.32
C ALA A 113 5.18 -1.84 -7.03
N ILE A 114 6.50 -1.99 -7.21
CA ILE A 114 7.30 -1.04 -7.97
C ILE A 114 7.48 -1.55 -9.40
N GLY A 115 7.01 -0.75 -10.36
CA GLY A 115 7.09 -1.00 -11.78
C GLY A 115 7.92 0.01 -12.53
N TYR A 116 8.37 -0.38 -13.71
CA TYR A 116 8.97 0.53 -14.66
C TYR A 116 8.45 0.32 -16.08
N LEU A 117 8.44 1.41 -16.85
CA LEU A 117 8.30 1.43 -18.29
C LEU A 117 9.54 2.10 -18.88
N LYS A 118 10.19 1.41 -19.83
CA LYS A 118 11.34 1.98 -20.55
C LYS A 118 10.84 2.73 -21.78
N HIS A 119 11.27 3.96 -21.95
CA HIS A 119 10.97 4.76 -23.14
C HIS A 119 12.07 4.65 -24.20
N ASP A 120 11.74 5.02 -25.44
CA ASP A 120 12.65 4.99 -26.58
C ASP A 120 13.87 5.92 -26.40
N ASP A 121 13.73 6.99 -25.61
CA ASP A 121 14.81 7.92 -25.26
C ASP A 121 15.77 7.37 -24.18
N GLY A 122 15.53 6.13 -23.71
CA GLY A 122 16.33 5.47 -22.69
C GLY A 122 15.96 5.84 -21.25
N SER A 123 14.99 6.73 -21.03
CA SER A 123 14.49 7.04 -19.69
C SER A 123 13.54 5.96 -19.17
N TYR A 124 13.41 5.89 -17.85
CA TYR A 124 12.56 4.93 -17.15
C TYR A 124 11.49 5.67 -16.36
N GLU A 125 10.23 5.48 -16.74
CA GLU A 125 9.07 5.91 -15.97
C GLU A 125 8.77 4.88 -14.88
N ILE A 126 8.54 5.37 -13.67
CA ILE A 126 8.37 4.52 -12.48
C ILE A 126 6.97 4.64 -11.95
N PHE A 127 6.46 3.47 -11.53
CA PHE A 127 5.18 3.29 -10.87
C PHE A 127 5.45 2.69 -9.48
N ASN A 128 4.86 3.24 -8.44
CA ASN A 128 4.71 2.56 -7.15
C ASN A 128 3.22 2.52 -6.88
N VAL A 129 2.63 1.33 -6.89
CA VAL A 129 1.16 1.18 -6.92
C VAL A 129 0.67 0.29 -5.80
N ALA A 130 -0.33 0.75 -5.06
CA ALA A 130 -1.06 -0.07 -4.11
C ALA A 130 -2.14 -0.87 -4.83
N LEU A 131 -2.22 -2.16 -4.51
CA LEU A 131 -3.11 -3.11 -5.16
C LEU A 131 -4.26 -3.47 -4.20
N VAL A 132 -5.47 -3.03 -4.53
CA VAL A 132 -6.66 -3.15 -3.66
C VAL A 132 -7.71 -4.05 -4.30
N GLN A 133 -8.30 -4.92 -3.49
CA GLN A 133 -9.17 -5.97 -3.98
C GLN A 133 -10.18 -6.42 -2.90
N LYS A 134 -11.46 -6.41 -3.24
CA LYS A 134 -12.53 -7.02 -2.42
C LYS A 134 -12.58 -8.52 -2.64
N GLY A 135 -12.62 -9.31 -1.58
CA GLY A 135 -12.77 -10.77 -1.66
C GLY A 135 -14.17 -11.24 -2.02
N GLY A 136 -14.32 -12.51 -2.37
CA GLY A 136 -15.60 -13.14 -2.73
C GLY A 136 -16.08 -12.89 -4.17
N TYR A 137 -15.28 -12.21 -4.99
CA TYR A 137 -15.58 -11.94 -6.40
C TYR A 137 -14.65 -12.74 -7.31
N ALA A 138 -15.21 -13.39 -8.33
CA ALA A 138 -14.45 -14.14 -9.33
C ALA A 138 -13.65 -13.23 -10.26
N ASP A 139 -14.28 -12.14 -10.70
CA ASP A 139 -13.72 -11.21 -11.68
C ASP A 139 -13.40 -9.85 -11.05
N ALA A 140 -12.36 -9.21 -11.55
CA ALA A 140 -12.02 -7.84 -11.21
C ALA A 140 -12.96 -6.87 -11.96
N THR A 141 -13.59 -5.97 -11.21
CA THR A 141 -14.39 -4.86 -11.73
C THR A 141 -13.97 -3.58 -11.03
N LYS A 142 -14.37 -2.43 -11.59
CA LYS A 142 -14.16 -1.12 -10.96
C LYS A 142 -14.79 -0.99 -9.56
N ASP A 143 -15.76 -1.84 -9.23
CA ASP A 143 -16.50 -1.81 -7.97
C ASP A 143 -15.88 -2.72 -6.90
N ASN A 144 -14.89 -3.55 -7.26
CA ASN A 144 -14.29 -4.54 -6.37
C ASN A 144 -12.76 -4.60 -6.45
N SER A 145 -12.14 -3.75 -7.27
CA SER A 145 -10.71 -3.71 -7.53
C SER A 145 -10.29 -2.26 -7.78
N VAL A 146 -9.23 -1.82 -7.08
CA VAL A 146 -8.68 -0.47 -7.23
C VAL A 146 -7.16 -0.54 -7.27
N ILE A 147 -6.53 0.28 -8.11
CA ILE A 147 -5.10 0.55 -8.10
C ILE A 147 -4.91 2.02 -7.76
N VAL A 148 -4.12 2.30 -6.73
CA VAL A 148 -3.75 3.64 -6.30
C VAL A 148 -2.29 3.86 -6.61
N TYR A 149 -1.95 4.95 -7.29
CA TYR A 149 -0.57 5.24 -7.70
C TYR A 149 0.04 6.17 -6.69
N LYS A 150 1.30 5.97 -6.30
CA LYS A 150 2.03 6.96 -5.53
C LYS A 150 2.25 8.19 -6.39
N GLU A 151 1.90 9.36 -5.89
CA GLU A 151 2.07 10.61 -6.64
C GLU A 151 3.30 11.40 -6.23
N TYR A 152 3.86 11.20 -5.03
CA TYR A 152 5.12 11.81 -4.60
C TYR A 152 6.19 10.75 -4.39
N ILE A 153 7.29 10.84 -5.14
CA ILE A 153 8.34 9.84 -5.13
C ILE A 153 9.48 10.27 -4.21
N SER A 154 9.82 9.37 -3.30
CA SER A 154 10.92 9.53 -2.36
C SER A 154 12.20 8.86 -2.88
N HIS A 155 13.33 9.20 -2.27
CA HIS A 155 14.59 8.56 -2.63
C HIS A 155 14.66 7.07 -2.25
N ILE A 156 13.85 6.64 -1.27
CA ILE A 156 13.80 5.24 -0.81
C ILE A 156 12.91 4.36 -1.68
N ASP A 157 12.14 4.94 -2.60
CA ASP A 157 11.43 4.17 -3.65
C ASP A 157 12.40 3.40 -4.55
N PHE A 158 13.69 3.77 -4.52
CA PHE A 158 14.70 3.21 -5.39
C PHE A 158 15.91 2.69 -4.63
N LEU A 159 16.47 1.62 -5.19
CA LEU A 159 17.78 1.16 -4.80
C LEU A 159 18.84 2.13 -5.34
N ARG A 160 19.82 2.46 -4.52
CA ARG A 160 20.91 3.38 -4.87
C ARG A 160 22.24 2.67 -4.65
N LEU A 161 23.16 2.83 -5.61
CA LEU A 161 24.54 2.37 -5.42
C LEU A 161 25.15 3.13 -4.24
N SER A 162 25.82 2.42 -3.34
CA SER A 162 26.42 2.95 -2.10
C SER A 162 27.34 4.16 -2.31
N ASN A 163 27.95 4.27 -3.49
CA ASN A 163 28.89 5.35 -3.84
C ASN A 163 28.23 6.54 -4.58
N ALA A 164 26.93 6.49 -4.87
CA ALA A 164 26.24 7.54 -5.59
C ALA A 164 25.74 8.63 -4.63
N HIS A 165 26.48 9.74 -4.50
CA HIS A 165 26.01 10.93 -3.80
C HIS A 165 24.92 11.64 -4.61
N ILE A 166 23.69 11.15 -4.49
CA ILE A 166 22.53 11.70 -5.19
C ILE A 166 21.86 12.74 -4.33
N ASN A 167 21.89 14.00 -4.78
CA ASN A 167 21.03 15.02 -4.20
C ASN A 167 19.60 14.86 -4.74
N TRP A 168 18.77 14.07 -4.04
CA TRP A 168 17.37 13.82 -4.41
C TRP A 168 16.52 15.09 -4.56
N LYS A 169 16.93 16.18 -3.88
CA LYS A 169 16.25 17.48 -3.98
C LYS A 169 16.49 18.17 -5.32
N LYS A 170 17.48 17.74 -6.11
CA LYS A 170 17.71 18.23 -7.47
C LYS A 170 17.00 17.29 -8.45
N PRO A 171 15.92 17.74 -9.12
CA PRO A 171 15.11 16.84 -9.94
C PRO A 171 15.90 16.17 -11.07
N LEU A 172 16.89 16.86 -11.65
CA LEU A 172 17.75 16.33 -12.71
C LEU A 172 18.71 15.21 -12.24
N ASN A 173 18.84 15.00 -10.93
CA ASN A 173 19.74 14.02 -10.34
C ASN A 173 19.00 12.78 -9.82
N ARG A 174 17.70 12.63 -10.08
CA ARG A 174 16.94 11.44 -9.64
C ARG A 174 17.34 10.22 -10.48
N ILE A 175 18.29 9.46 -9.94
CA ILE A 175 18.78 8.21 -10.51
C ILE A 175 18.59 7.07 -9.49
N GLY A 176 18.42 5.85 -9.99
CA GLY A 176 18.32 4.66 -9.17
C GLY A 176 18.52 3.39 -9.99
N VAL A 177 18.76 2.28 -9.31
CA VAL A 177 18.92 0.98 -9.96
C VAL A 177 17.54 0.50 -10.41
N VAL A 178 17.37 0.35 -11.72
CA VAL A 178 16.17 -0.18 -12.37
C VAL A 178 16.53 -0.84 -13.70
N GLY A 179 15.80 -1.90 -14.03
CA GLY A 179 15.99 -2.63 -15.28
C GLY A 179 17.14 -3.63 -15.21
N GLU A 180 17.75 -3.91 -16.36
CA GLU A 180 18.80 -4.92 -16.47
C GLU A 180 20.20 -4.33 -16.23
N ASN A 181 21.14 -5.17 -15.76
CA ASN A 181 22.57 -4.89 -15.63
C ASN A 181 23.03 -4.08 -14.40
N ASN A 182 22.25 -4.01 -13.31
CA ASN A 182 22.67 -3.37 -12.04
C ASN A 182 23.14 -1.91 -12.18
N ASN A 183 22.75 -1.21 -13.25
CA ASN A 183 23.15 0.16 -13.53
C ASN A 183 22.12 1.17 -13.01
N THR A 184 22.58 2.38 -12.66
CA THR A 184 21.68 3.48 -12.32
C THR A 184 21.09 4.10 -13.58
N GLN A 185 19.78 4.26 -13.62
CA GLN A 185 19.06 4.93 -14.70
C GLN A 185 18.48 6.25 -14.22
N LYS A 186 18.22 7.17 -15.16
CA LYS A 186 17.41 8.36 -14.89
C LYS A 186 15.95 7.95 -14.71
N LEU A 187 15.35 8.41 -13.62
CA LEU A 187 14.00 8.04 -13.22
C LEU A 187 13.05 9.21 -13.39
N THR A 188 11.91 8.96 -14.01
CA THR A 188 10.81 9.92 -14.12
C THR A 188 9.57 9.40 -13.39
N PRO A 189 8.88 10.24 -12.60
CA PRO A 189 7.58 9.88 -12.07
C PRO A 189 6.59 9.56 -13.18
N VAL A 190 5.63 8.69 -12.87
CA VAL A 190 4.50 8.40 -13.76
C VAL A 190 3.78 9.67 -14.20
N SER A 191 3.37 9.72 -15.47
CA SER A 191 2.52 10.80 -15.97
C SER A 191 1.21 10.89 -15.15
N GLY A 192 0.90 12.08 -14.67
CA GLY A 192 -0.19 12.34 -13.71
C GLY A 192 0.29 12.50 -12.26
N SER A 193 1.51 12.09 -11.92
CA SER A 193 2.09 12.32 -10.59
C SER A 193 2.20 13.83 -10.26
N ARG A 194 1.99 14.19 -8.99
CA ARG A 194 2.23 15.55 -8.48
C ARG A 194 3.69 15.86 -8.20
N ASP A 195 4.58 14.90 -8.40
CA ASP A 195 6.00 15.07 -8.17
C ASP A 195 6.67 15.88 -9.30
N VAL A 196 7.76 16.53 -8.93
CA VAL A 196 8.62 17.23 -9.87
C VAL A 196 9.16 16.25 -10.91
N ASN A 197 9.18 16.68 -12.17
CA ASN A 197 9.51 15.89 -13.36
C ASN A 197 8.45 14.89 -13.84
N SER A 198 7.25 14.83 -13.26
CA SER A 198 6.17 14.13 -13.98
C SER A 198 5.95 14.82 -15.33
N GLN A 199 5.75 14.03 -16.39
CA GLN A 199 5.49 14.56 -17.73
C GLN A 199 4.20 15.41 -17.76
N GLN A 200 3.23 15.06 -16.91
CA GLN A 200 2.00 15.80 -16.72
C GLN A 200 1.66 15.81 -15.23
N ILE A 201 1.61 16.99 -14.62
CA ILE A 201 1.24 17.12 -13.21
C ILE A 201 -0.28 17.17 -13.09
N ASN A 202 -0.87 16.27 -12.30
CA ASN A 202 -2.30 16.35 -11.98
C ASN A 202 -2.58 17.59 -11.12
N PRO A 203 -3.68 18.32 -11.39
CA PRO A 203 -4.05 19.44 -10.55
C PRO A 203 -4.53 18.96 -9.18
N VAL A 204 -4.14 19.70 -8.15
CA VAL A 204 -4.64 19.58 -6.79
C VAL A 204 -6.05 20.20 -6.70
N GLY A 205 -6.91 19.61 -5.88
CA GLY A 205 -8.16 20.23 -5.49
C GLY A 205 -9.31 19.25 -5.26
N ALA A 206 -10.46 19.82 -4.86
CA ALA A 206 -11.59 19.03 -4.45
C ALA A 206 -12.10 18.08 -5.55
N GLY A 207 -12.32 16.82 -5.20
CA GLY A 207 -12.84 15.75 -6.06
C GLY A 207 -11.85 15.20 -7.08
N LYS A 208 -10.57 15.60 -7.02
CA LYS A 208 -9.51 15.10 -7.92
C LYS A 208 -9.04 13.69 -7.56
N GLU A 209 -9.24 13.28 -6.32
CA GLU A 209 -8.87 11.96 -5.82
C GLU A 209 -9.99 10.92 -5.88
N LEU A 210 -11.16 11.24 -6.45
CA LEU A 210 -12.21 10.24 -6.60
C LEU A 210 -11.92 9.29 -7.77
N SER A 211 -11.64 8.03 -7.47
CA SER A 211 -11.51 6.96 -8.45
C SER A 211 -12.86 6.67 -9.11
N LYS A 212 -12.89 6.79 -10.44
CA LYS A 212 -14.10 6.53 -11.27
C LYS A 212 -14.08 5.17 -11.97
N SER A 213 -12.88 4.65 -12.23
CA SER A 213 -12.66 3.43 -13.03
C SER A 213 -12.01 2.30 -12.24
N GLY A 214 -11.57 2.54 -11.01
CA GLY A 214 -10.74 1.61 -10.24
C GLY A 214 -9.29 1.54 -10.72
N LEU A 215 -8.96 1.94 -11.94
CA LEU A 215 -7.62 1.80 -12.52
C LEU A 215 -6.86 3.13 -12.71
N GLY A 216 -7.44 4.24 -12.24
CA GLY A 216 -6.97 5.60 -12.54
C GLY A 216 -5.87 6.14 -11.63
N GLY A 217 -5.45 5.41 -10.59
CA GLY A 217 -4.39 5.85 -9.66
C GLY A 217 -4.82 6.81 -8.55
N GLN A 218 -6.09 7.24 -8.53
CA GLN A 218 -6.65 8.12 -7.50
C GLN A 218 -6.82 7.39 -6.15
N GLY A 219 -6.67 8.10 -5.03
CA GLY A 219 -6.64 7.52 -3.69
C GLY A 219 -7.99 7.42 -2.94
N ILE A 220 -9.08 8.03 -3.42
CA ILE A 220 -10.41 7.92 -2.79
C ILE A 220 -11.32 7.01 -3.61
N PHE A 221 -11.90 5.99 -2.98
CA PHE A 221 -12.79 5.04 -3.65
C PHE A 221 -13.87 4.52 -2.70
N THR A 222 -14.93 3.91 -3.24
CA THR A 222 -16.01 3.32 -2.44
C THR A 222 -16.24 1.87 -2.86
N ILE A 223 -16.24 0.95 -1.91
CA ILE A 223 -16.54 -0.46 -2.10
C ILE A 223 -17.55 -0.88 -1.02
N ASP A 224 -18.63 -1.55 -1.42
CA ASP A 224 -19.71 -1.99 -0.53
C ASP A 224 -20.24 -0.90 0.42
N ASN A 225 -20.38 0.32 -0.12
CA ASN A 225 -20.84 1.53 0.59
C ASN A 225 -19.93 2.02 1.72
N VAL A 226 -18.68 1.55 1.78
CA VAL A 226 -17.65 2.14 2.64
C VAL A 226 -16.71 2.96 1.76
N THR A 227 -16.54 4.24 2.10
CA THR A 227 -15.60 5.12 1.39
C THR A 227 -14.23 5.09 2.07
N PHE A 228 -13.19 4.86 1.27
CA PHE A 228 -11.79 4.78 1.68
C PHE A 228 -11.00 5.94 1.10
N GLY A 229 -10.04 6.44 1.87
CA GLY A 229 -8.86 7.13 1.36
C GLY A 229 -7.67 6.19 1.48
N LEU A 230 -6.80 6.12 0.49
CA LEU A 230 -5.57 5.35 0.52
C LEU A 230 -4.39 6.19 0.02
N GLU A 231 -3.34 6.26 0.83
CA GLU A 231 -2.08 6.92 0.50
C GLU A 231 -0.90 5.97 0.60
N ILE A 232 0.16 6.28 -0.15
CA ILE A 232 1.40 5.51 -0.15
C ILE A 232 2.52 6.38 0.42
N CYS A 233 2.89 6.12 1.68
CA CYS A 233 4.07 6.68 2.34
C CYS A 233 4.21 8.21 2.21
N LEU A 234 5.10 8.69 1.33
CA LEU A 234 5.35 10.12 1.11
C LEU A 234 4.09 10.88 0.63
N ASP A 235 3.13 10.20 0.00
CA ASP A 235 1.82 10.80 -0.31
C ASP A 235 1.13 11.32 0.94
N HIS A 236 1.14 10.52 2.01
CA HIS A 236 0.55 10.89 3.28
C HIS A 236 1.34 12.01 3.96
N LEU A 237 2.67 11.95 3.93
CA LEU A 237 3.52 12.99 4.53
C LEU A 237 3.36 14.35 3.83
N ASN A 238 3.05 14.34 2.54
CA ASN A 238 2.82 15.54 1.73
C ASN A 238 1.34 15.94 1.66
N GLY A 239 0.45 15.31 2.42
CA GLY A 239 -0.97 15.69 2.47
C GLY A 239 -1.71 15.52 1.14
N ARG A 240 -1.34 14.53 0.31
CA ARG A 240 -1.91 14.36 -1.04
C ARG A 240 -3.44 14.38 -1.04
N LEU A 241 -4.05 13.56 -0.20
CA LEU A 241 -5.50 13.48 -0.09
C LEU A 241 -6.09 14.68 0.65
N HIS A 242 -5.37 15.24 1.63
CA HIS A 242 -5.83 16.40 2.39
C HIS A 242 -5.96 17.63 1.50
N ASP A 243 -5.01 17.82 0.59
CA ASP A 243 -5.01 18.91 -0.38
C ASP A 243 -6.02 18.68 -1.53
N SER A 244 -6.51 17.46 -1.69
CA SER A 244 -7.50 17.08 -2.71
C SER A 244 -8.68 16.31 -2.10
N PRO A 245 -9.41 16.93 -1.16
CA PRO A 245 -10.49 16.28 -0.44
C PRO A 245 -11.68 15.98 -1.38
N PRO A 246 -12.69 15.23 -0.96
CA PRO A 246 -13.91 15.07 -1.74
C PRO A 246 -14.55 16.43 -2.08
N ALA A 247 -15.10 16.56 -3.29
CA ALA A 247 -15.89 17.73 -3.67
C ALA A 247 -17.27 17.72 -2.99
N ALA A 248 -17.92 18.89 -2.92
CA ALA A 248 -19.25 19.01 -2.33
C ALA A 248 -20.22 17.94 -2.86
N GLY A 249 -20.86 17.21 -1.93
CA GLY A 249 -21.79 16.12 -2.26
C GLY A 249 -21.14 14.76 -2.56
N GLN A 250 -19.81 14.66 -2.59
CA GLN A 250 -19.07 13.40 -2.60
C GLN A 250 -18.87 12.89 -1.17
N TYR A 251 -18.76 11.58 -0.99
CA TYR A 251 -18.56 10.98 0.33
C TYR A 251 -17.14 11.23 0.85
N ILE A 252 -17.07 11.56 2.13
CA ILE A 252 -15.83 11.65 2.90
C ILE A 252 -15.42 10.24 3.33
N PRO A 253 -14.13 9.87 3.22
CA PRO A 253 -13.65 8.60 3.73
C PRO A 253 -14.05 8.32 5.18
N GLN A 254 -14.55 7.11 5.41
CA GLN A 254 -14.78 6.58 6.75
C GLN A 254 -13.52 5.90 7.29
N ILE A 255 -12.66 5.41 6.39
CA ILE A 255 -11.42 4.72 6.68
C ILE A 255 -10.30 5.31 5.82
N HIS A 256 -9.20 5.71 6.44
CA HIS A 256 -7.99 6.17 5.77
C HIS A 256 -6.88 5.12 5.95
N LEU A 257 -6.38 4.60 4.84
CA LEU A 257 -5.38 3.53 4.79
C LEU A 257 -4.04 4.10 4.31
N ILE A 258 -2.97 3.77 5.01
CA ILE A 258 -1.61 4.21 4.67
C ILE A 258 -0.74 2.95 4.59
N THR A 259 -0.27 2.63 3.40
CA THR A 259 0.75 1.59 3.20
C THR A 259 2.09 2.28 3.01
N SER A 260 3.08 1.93 3.83
CA SER A 260 4.29 2.73 3.98
C SER A 260 5.53 1.89 4.29
N ALA A 261 6.68 2.52 4.21
CA ALA A 261 7.97 2.02 4.71
C ALA A 261 8.79 3.23 5.19
N GLY A 262 8.57 3.64 6.44
CA GLY A 262 9.17 4.81 7.09
C GLY A 262 8.24 6.03 7.28
N ALA A 263 6.93 5.90 7.07
CA ALA A 263 5.97 6.98 7.31
C ALA A 263 5.08 6.69 8.53
N SER A 264 4.88 7.71 9.37
CA SER A 264 3.91 7.68 10.47
C SER A 264 2.63 8.42 10.07
N ILE A 265 1.56 8.21 10.84
CA ILE A 265 0.33 8.99 10.68
C ILE A 265 0.60 10.44 11.11
N ILE A 266 0.37 11.38 10.21
CA ILE A 266 0.47 12.82 10.46
C ILE A 266 -0.96 13.36 10.61
N GLU A 267 -1.29 13.88 11.81
CA GLU A 267 -2.64 14.35 12.15
C GLU A 267 -3.18 15.34 11.11
N GLU A 268 -2.40 16.34 10.71
CA GLU A 268 -2.83 17.37 9.75
C GLU A 268 -3.17 16.84 8.35
N ASN A 269 -2.71 15.64 7.99
CA ASN A 269 -2.92 15.03 6.68
C ASN A 269 -4.05 13.98 6.67
N VAL A 270 -4.79 13.84 7.78
CA VAL A 270 -5.89 12.87 7.89
C VAL A 270 -7.16 13.41 7.22
N ILE A 271 -7.82 12.56 6.40
CA ILE A 271 -8.96 13.00 5.56
C ILE A 271 -10.30 12.29 5.82
N THR A 272 -10.53 11.82 7.04
CA THR A 272 -11.75 11.06 7.35
C THR A 272 -12.89 11.95 7.87
N THR A 273 -14.13 11.42 7.79
CA THR A 273 -15.27 11.96 8.57
C THR A 273 -14.97 11.86 10.07
N LYS A 274 -15.72 12.60 10.88
CA LYS A 274 -15.61 12.53 12.33
C LYS A 274 -15.91 11.13 12.85
N GLY A 275 -15.02 10.63 13.70
CA GLY A 275 -14.99 9.26 14.19
C GLY A 275 -14.37 8.27 13.21
N GLY A 276 -13.84 8.70 12.07
CA GLY A 276 -13.22 7.84 11.07
C GLY A 276 -11.95 7.15 11.56
N LEU A 277 -11.64 6.01 10.94
CA LEU A 277 -10.52 5.15 11.29
C LEU A 277 -9.31 5.48 10.41
N VAL A 278 -8.11 5.52 10.98
CA VAL A 278 -6.85 5.69 10.24
C VAL A 278 -5.97 4.49 10.55
N PHE A 279 -5.47 3.80 9.52
CA PHE A 279 -4.69 2.58 9.66
C PHE A 279 -3.41 2.66 8.83
N ASN A 280 -2.26 2.55 9.49
CA ASN A 280 -0.95 2.57 8.84
C ASN A 280 -0.25 1.23 9.01
N VAL A 281 0.16 0.59 7.91
CA VAL A 281 1.05 -0.58 7.92
C VAL A 281 2.36 -0.19 7.29
N ASP A 282 3.38 -0.10 8.15
CA ASP A 282 4.69 0.40 7.80
C ASP A 282 5.71 -0.74 7.73
N GLY A 283 6.53 -0.72 6.67
CA GLY A 283 7.58 -1.70 6.40
C GLY A 283 8.95 -1.38 7.03
N TYR A 284 9.02 -0.42 7.94
CA TYR A 284 10.23 -0.05 8.70
C TYR A 284 9.95 0.14 10.19
N ALA A 285 8.82 0.77 10.50
CA ALA A 285 8.31 1.09 11.81
C ALA A 285 7.10 0.21 12.18
N THR A 286 6.46 0.51 13.31
CA THR A 286 5.32 -0.28 13.79
C THR A 286 4.00 0.15 13.13
N THR A 287 3.12 -0.81 12.85
CA THR A 287 1.71 -0.57 12.49
C THR A 287 1.01 0.29 13.53
N ASP A 288 0.20 1.24 13.08
CA ASP A 288 -0.57 2.12 13.97
C ASP A 288 -2.03 2.26 13.54
N ILE A 289 -2.92 2.45 14.53
CA ILE A 289 -4.35 2.68 14.31
C ILE A 289 -4.80 3.88 15.14
N ASN A 290 -5.46 4.84 14.50
CA ASN A 290 -6.02 5.99 15.18
C ASN A 290 -7.48 6.23 14.80
N ARG A 291 -8.15 7.06 15.61
CA ARG A 291 -9.49 7.58 15.32
C ARG A 291 -9.41 9.08 15.16
N ASN A 292 -9.96 9.61 14.07
CA ASN A 292 -10.13 11.05 13.90
C ASN A 292 -11.34 11.51 14.71
N ILE A 293 -11.14 12.21 15.82
CA ILE A 293 -12.20 12.84 16.63
C ILE A 293 -12.56 14.25 16.12
N GLY A 294 -11.75 14.82 15.23
CA GLY A 294 -12.03 16.02 14.44
C GLY A 294 -12.81 15.71 13.16
N ASP A 295 -12.68 16.57 12.16
CA ASP A 295 -13.16 16.34 10.78
C ASP A 295 -11.98 16.47 9.79
N TYR A 296 -12.17 16.27 8.49
CA TYR A 296 -11.06 16.33 7.53
C TYR A 296 -10.47 17.75 7.35
N LYS A 297 -11.18 18.81 7.74
CA LYS A 297 -10.71 20.21 7.63
C LYS A 297 -9.88 20.62 8.85
N LYS A 298 -10.19 20.01 9.99
CA LYS A 298 -9.49 20.17 11.27
C LYS A 298 -9.36 18.79 11.90
N PRO A 299 -8.50 17.92 11.33
CA PRO A 299 -8.31 16.60 11.87
C PRO A 299 -7.75 16.70 13.27
N SER A 300 -8.18 15.78 14.11
CA SER A 300 -7.65 15.61 15.45
C SER A 300 -7.70 14.14 15.77
N LEU A 301 -6.54 13.53 15.98
CA LEU A 301 -6.45 12.14 16.34
C LEU A 301 -6.68 11.99 17.83
N GLN A 302 -7.31 10.88 18.19
CA GLN A 302 -7.37 10.41 19.55
C GLN A 302 -5.97 9.91 19.99
N HIS A 303 -4.99 10.83 20.05
CA HIS A 303 -3.62 10.57 20.48
C HIS A 303 -3.57 10.04 21.91
N ASP A 304 -2.65 9.11 22.18
CA ASP A 304 -2.11 8.72 23.50
C ASP A 304 -3.10 8.70 24.68
N CYS A 305 -4.37 8.38 24.45
CA CYS A 305 -5.18 7.89 25.54
C CYS A 305 -4.58 6.55 25.95
N SER A 306 -4.25 6.40 27.22
CA SER A 306 -3.99 5.10 27.83
C SER A 306 -5.29 4.64 28.48
N PRO A 307 -5.87 3.52 28.04
CA PRO A 307 -5.39 2.60 27.00
C PRO A 307 -5.57 3.12 25.57
N LYS A 308 -4.70 2.66 24.65
CA LYS A 308 -4.79 2.95 23.20
C LYS A 308 -6.21 2.70 22.68
N PRO A 309 -6.65 3.39 21.61
CA PRO A 309 -8.02 3.26 21.09
C PRO A 309 -8.30 1.91 20.41
N TYR A 310 -7.38 0.95 20.53
CA TYR A 310 -7.46 -0.40 19.98
C TYR A 310 -6.67 -1.39 20.84
N ARG A 311 -7.02 -2.67 20.69
CA ARG A 311 -6.31 -3.83 21.21
C ARG A 311 -5.87 -4.75 20.08
N ILE A 312 -4.68 -5.33 20.22
CA ILE A 312 -4.24 -6.47 19.41
C ILE A 312 -4.83 -7.72 20.06
N LEU A 313 -5.64 -8.46 19.31
CA LEU A 313 -6.27 -9.69 19.78
C LEU A 313 -5.40 -10.92 19.51
N ASP A 314 -4.62 -10.89 18.43
CA ASP A 314 -3.76 -11.99 18.02
C ASP A 314 -2.50 -11.47 17.34
N ALA A 315 -1.40 -12.19 17.53
CA ALA A 315 -0.11 -11.94 16.91
C ALA A 315 0.45 -13.27 16.40
N ILE A 316 0.42 -13.45 15.08
CA ILE A 316 0.83 -14.69 14.43
C ILE A 316 2.22 -14.49 13.83
N ASN A 317 3.22 -15.16 14.39
CA ASN A 317 4.56 -15.20 13.80
C ASN A 317 4.52 -16.02 12.51
N ILE A 318 5.12 -15.49 11.45
CA ILE A 318 5.22 -16.20 10.19
C ILE A 318 6.50 -17.03 10.19
N ASP A 319 6.38 -18.32 9.85
CA ASP A 319 7.51 -19.18 9.54
C ASP A 319 7.61 -19.37 8.02
N LEU A 320 8.43 -18.53 7.39
CA LEU A 320 8.65 -18.58 5.94
C LEU A 320 9.42 -19.83 5.50
N THR A 321 10.10 -20.54 6.40
CA THR A 321 10.85 -21.76 6.05
C THR A 321 9.93 -22.89 5.58
N THR A 322 8.69 -22.91 6.07
CA THR A 322 7.66 -23.88 5.66
C THR A 322 7.13 -23.62 4.25
N ILE A 323 7.18 -22.38 3.80
CA ILE A 323 6.70 -21.95 2.48
C ILE A 323 7.82 -22.10 1.46
N ALA A 324 9.04 -21.69 1.84
CA ALA A 324 10.22 -21.96 1.08
C ALA A 324 11.52 -21.72 1.84
N LYS A 325 12.43 -22.70 1.68
CA LYS A 325 13.76 -22.71 2.32
C LYS A 325 14.62 -21.48 1.97
N SER A 326 14.33 -20.85 0.83
CA SER A 326 15.04 -19.70 0.29
C SER A 326 14.40 -18.34 0.62
N TRP A 327 13.55 -18.23 1.65
CA TRP A 327 12.82 -16.98 1.91
C TRP A 327 13.73 -15.77 2.16
N LYS A 328 14.94 -16.02 2.66
CA LYS A 328 15.98 -15.01 2.87
C LYS A 328 16.47 -14.37 1.56
N ASP A 329 16.17 -14.98 0.43
CA ASP A 329 16.42 -14.40 -0.89
C ASP A 329 15.40 -13.31 -1.21
N TYR A 330 14.30 -13.18 -0.46
CA TYR A 330 13.17 -12.27 -0.77
C TYR A 330 12.91 -11.23 0.33
N PHE A 331 13.17 -11.58 1.59
CA PHE A 331 12.94 -10.72 2.76
C PHE A 331 14.07 -10.86 3.79
N THR A 332 14.32 -9.80 4.56
CA THR A 332 15.36 -9.77 5.60
C THR A 332 14.92 -10.42 6.91
N GLU A 333 13.62 -10.56 7.10
CA GLU A 333 12.98 -11.15 8.28
C GLU A 333 11.72 -11.92 7.88
N GLN A 334 11.12 -12.63 8.83
CA GLN A 334 9.94 -13.45 8.55
C GLN A 334 8.62 -12.66 8.61
N GLY A 335 8.61 -11.59 9.41
CA GLY A 335 7.44 -10.78 9.68
C GLY A 335 6.43 -11.46 10.61
N ASN A 336 5.37 -10.72 10.93
CA ASN A 336 4.29 -11.14 11.82
C ASN A 336 2.96 -10.55 11.36
N ILE A 337 1.86 -11.25 11.66
CA ILE A 337 0.51 -10.75 11.43
C ILE A 337 -0.04 -10.27 12.75
N LEU A 338 -0.61 -9.06 12.77
CA LEU A 338 -1.37 -8.55 13.91
C LEU A 338 -2.84 -8.47 13.52
N ILE A 339 -3.70 -9.03 14.37
CA ILE A 339 -5.15 -8.94 14.23
C ILE A 339 -5.67 -8.04 15.35
N PHE A 340 -6.35 -6.98 14.96
CA PHE A 340 -6.86 -5.97 15.88
C PHE A 340 -8.31 -6.27 16.26
N GLU A 341 -8.79 -5.64 17.32
CA GLU A 341 -10.20 -5.72 17.66
C GLU A 341 -11.07 -5.01 16.61
N PRO A 342 -12.32 -5.46 16.38
CA PRO A 342 -13.24 -4.77 15.48
C PRO A 342 -13.57 -3.36 15.99
N LEU A 343 -13.41 -2.36 15.15
CA LEU A 343 -13.67 -0.95 15.45
C LEU A 343 -14.90 -0.45 14.69
N VAL A 344 -15.74 0.34 15.37
CA VAL A 344 -16.94 0.92 14.75
C VAL A 344 -16.55 1.88 13.62
N ILE A 345 -17.17 1.67 12.46
CA ILE A 345 -17.10 2.56 11.30
C ILE A 345 -18.16 3.65 11.52
N PRO A 346 -17.82 4.95 11.42
CA PRO A 346 -18.81 6.03 11.53
C PRO A 346 -19.80 5.98 10.36
N PRO A 347 -20.97 6.64 10.48
CA PRO A 347 -21.87 6.82 9.34
C PRO A 347 -21.17 7.49 8.16
N SER A 348 -21.63 7.24 6.93
CA SER A 348 -21.14 7.96 5.76
C SER A 348 -21.61 9.42 5.79
N GLU A 349 -20.71 10.32 5.41
CA GLU A 349 -20.95 11.77 5.37
C GLU A 349 -20.52 12.30 4.00
N LYS A 350 -21.20 13.34 3.51
CA LYS A 350 -20.82 14.05 2.29
C LYS A 350 -20.15 15.38 2.61
N ALA A 351 -19.13 15.72 1.82
CA ALA A 351 -18.36 16.97 1.95
C ALA A 351 -19.19 18.23 1.64
#